data_AF-A0A7Y4L3F2-F1
#
_entry.id   AF-A0A7Y4L3F2-F1
#
_cell.length_a   1.000
_cell.length_b   1.000
_cell.length_c   1.000
_cell.angle_alpha   90.00
_cell.angle_beta   90.00
_cell.angle_gamma   90.00
#
_symmetry.space_group_name_H-M   'P 1'
#
loop_
_entity.id
_entity.type
_entity.pdbx_description
1 polymer ?
#
loop_
_entity_poly.entity_id
_entity_poly.type
_entity_poly.pdbx_seq_one_letter_code
_entity_poly.pdbx_strand_id
1 'polypeptide(L)'
;MTSTRRIPSMYVDQVAWLVLESIERVITEPLPEDTGVLVLSTHATRDTMEQLAGMAQNGQISPLRFAGANPGAIAGLPCLRLGLRGPSLLLTSDPERSLPVAQVVARSWLRSGAASRVVLSVHRGDEVRTEVFGASG
;
A
#
# COMPACT_ATOMS: atom_id res chain seq x y z
N MET A 1 -6.61 -21.67 25.10
CA MET A 1 -5.29 -21.01 24.91
C MET A 1 -5.28 -20.31 23.57
N THR A 2 -5.60 -19.02 23.58
CA THR A 2 -5.51 -18.16 22.39
C THR A 2 -4.05 -18.02 21.99
N SER A 3 -3.67 -18.61 20.86
CA SER A 3 -2.35 -18.42 20.27
C SER A 3 -2.22 -16.93 19.92
N THR A 4 -1.42 -16.21 20.70
CA THR A 4 -1.00 -14.85 20.36
C THR A 4 -0.27 -14.95 19.03
N ARG A 5 -0.93 -14.57 17.93
CA ARG A 5 -0.34 -14.57 16.59
C ARG A 5 0.91 -13.69 16.66
N ARG A 6 2.09 -14.32 16.72
CA ARG A 6 3.37 -13.59 16.68
C ARG A 6 3.42 -12.92 15.32
N ILE A 7 3.17 -11.62 15.29
CA ILE A 7 3.53 -10.80 14.14
C ILE A 7 5.06 -10.88 14.09
N PRO A 8 5.68 -11.41 13.02
CA PRO A 8 7.13 -11.30 12.86
C PRO A 8 7.50 -9.83 13.05
N SER A 9 8.64 -9.52 13.68
CA SER A 9 9.14 -8.14 13.77
C SER A 9 9.13 -7.54 12.36
N MET A 10 8.11 -6.75 12.04
CA MET A 10 7.77 -6.42 10.67
C MET A 10 8.55 -5.17 10.32
N TYR A 11 9.68 -5.34 9.64
CA TYR A 11 10.28 -4.23 8.93
C TYR A 11 9.47 -4.02 7.66
N VAL A 12 8.91 -2.82 7.50
CA VAL A 12 8.31 -2.35 6.25
C VAL A 12 8.87 -0.97 5.99
N ASP A 13 9.12 -0.69 4.71
CA ASP A 13 9.51 0.62 4.23
C ASP A 13 8.60 1.75 4.78
N GLN A 14 9.21 2.90 5.06
CA GLN A 14 8.53 4.07 5.61
C GLN A 14 7.37 4.56 4.72
N VAL A 15 7.49 4.44 3.39
CA VAL A 15 6.42 4.86 2.46
C VAL A 15 5.15 4.03 2.65
N ALA A 16 5.28 2.74 2.98
CA ALA A 16 4.11 1.92 3.28
C ALA A 16 3.37 2.40 4.53
N TRP A 17 4.12 2.87 5.54
CA TRP A 17 3.56 3.45 6.76
C TRP A 17 2.88 4.80 6.50
N LEU A 18 3.48 5.65 5.67
CA LEU A 18 2.87 6.92 5.24
C LEU A 18 1.55 6.68 4.51
N VAL A 19 1.50 5.64 3.65
CA VAL A 19 0.26 5.26 2.97
C VAL A 19 -0.80 4.80 3.96
N LEU A 20 -0.46 3.90 4.88
CA LEU A 20 -1.39 3.45 5.92
C LEU A 20 -1.94 4.63 6.74
N GLU A 21 -1.06 5.52 7.21
CA GLU A 21 -1.45 6.68 8.00
C GLU A 21 -2.37 7.62 7.21
N SER A 22 -2.07 7.86 5.93
CA SER A 22 -2.93 8.66 5.05
C SER A 22 -4.33 8.05 4.87
N ILE A 23 -4.42 6.72 4.82
CA ILE A 23 -5.71 6.02 4.77
C ILE A 23 -6.46 6.16 6.10
N GLU A 24 -5.78 5.93 7.22
CA GLU A 24 -6.36 6.05 8.57
C GLU A 24 -6.90 7.47 8.85
N ARG A 25 -6.31 8.51 8.27
CA ARG A 25 -6.78 9.90 8.40
C ARG A 25 -8.08 10.20 7.65
N VAL A 26 -8.39 9.47 6.57
CA VAL A 26 -9.59 9.73 5.75
C VAL A 26 -10.76 8.79 6.06
N ILE A 27 -10.50 7.65 6.71
CA ILE A 27 -11.55 6.73 7.11
C ILE A 27 -12.11 7.14 8.48
N THR A 28 -13.43 7.22 8.60
CA THR A 28 -14.14 7.52 9.87
C THR A 28 -14.78 6.27 10.48
N GLU A 29 -14.87 5.20 9.70
CA GLU A 29 -15.49 3.93 10.03
C GLU A 29 -14.64 2.79 9.46
N PRO A 30 -14.74 1.57 10.01
CA PRO A 30 -14.06 0.41 9.44
C PRO A 30 -14.45 0.20 7.97
N LEU A 31 -13.44 -0.01 7.12
CA LEU A 31 -13.66 -0.36 5.72
C LEU A 31 -14.18 -1.82 5.62
N PRO A 32 -15.08 -2.13 4.66
CA PRO A 32 -15.46 -3.51 4.36
C PRO A 32 -14.24 -4.38 4.04
N GLU A 33 -14.27 -5.67 4.43
CA GLU A 33 -13.15 -6.58 4.19
C GLU A 33 -12.79 -6.68 2.71
N ASP A 34 -13.75 -6.58 1.79
CA ASP A 34 -13.50 -6.66 0.35
C ASP A 34 -12.99 -5.35 -0.27
N THR A 35 -12.62 -4.35 0.54
CA THR A 35 -12.08 -3.07 0.04
C THR A 35 -10.78 -3.26 -0.74
N GLY A 36 -10.73 -2.73 -1.96
CA GLY A 36 -9.53 -2.73 -2.79
C GLY A 36 -8.58 -1.57 -2.45
N VAL A 37 -7.28 -1.75 -2.65
CA VAL A 37 -6.24 -0.75 -2.35
C VAL A 37 -5.41 -0.46 -3.59
N LEU A 38 -5.45 0.77 -4.07
CA LEU A 38 -4.62 1.28 -5.15
C LEU A 38 -3.62 2.28 -4.60
N VAL A 39 -2.36 2.15 -5.00
CA VAL A 39 -1.33 3.14 -4.68
C VAL A 39 -0.63 3.59 -5.96
N LEU A 40 -0.44 4.90 -6.11
CA LEU A 40 0.41 5.50 -7.15
C LEU A 40 1.68 6.04 -6.50
N SER A 41 2.84 5.69 -7.03
CA SER A 41 4.11 6.18 -6.49
C SER A 41 5.21 6.07 -7.54
N THR A 42 5.84 7.19 -7.91
CA THR A 42 6.98 7.17 -8.85
C THR A 42 8.16 6.38 -8.29
N HIS A 43 8.43 6.53 -6.99
CA HIS A 43 9.66 6.01 -6.37
C HIS A 43 9.42 4.83 -5.44
N ALA A 44 8.19 4.58 -4.98
CA ALA A 44 7.85 3.48 -4.10
C ALA A 44 8.88 3.31 -2.96
N THR A 45 9.52 2.14 -2.85
CA THR A 45 10.54 1.80 -1.84
C THR A 45 11.98 1.98 -2.33
N ARG A 46 12.19 2.74 -3.40
CA ARG A 46 13.47 2.89 -4.10
C ARG A 46 14.61 3.25 -3.15
N ASP A 47 14.41 4.19 -2.24
CA ASP A 47 15.47 4.66 -1.33
C ASP A 47 15.95 3.53 -0.41
N THR A 48 15.01 2.72 0.12
CA THR A 48 15.39 1.54 0.91
C THR A 48 16.07 0.49 0.04
N MET A 49 15.62 0.27 -1.20
CA MET A 49 16.28 -0.65 -2.12
C MET A 49 17.71 -0.22 -2.44
N GLU A 50 17.96 1.09 -2.66
CA GLU A 50 19.29 1.65 -2.91
C GLU A 50 20.20 1.53 -1.69
N GLN A 51 19.68 1.80 -0.49
CA GLN A 51 20.42 1.57 0.77
C GLN A 51 20.82 0.10 0.93
N LEU A 52 19.90 -0.83 0.68
CA LEU A 52 20.18 -2.26 0.76
C LEU A 52 21.19 -2.72 -0.28
N ALA A 53 21.13 -2.20 -1.51
CA ALA A 53 22.11 -2.48 -2.54
C ALA A 53 23.52 -2.03 -2.12
N GLY A 54 23.65 -0.86 -1.46
CA GLY A 54 24.92 -0.41 -0.90
C GLY A 54 25.46 -1.33 0.20
N MET A 55 24.59 -1.82 1.09
CA MET A 55 25.01 -2.75 2.15
C MET A 55 25.37 -4.16 1.60
N ALA A 56 24.70 -4.57 0.52
CA ALA A 56 24.95 -5.84 -0.16
C ALA A 56 26.39 -5.99 -0.66
N GLN A 57 26.97 -4.90 -1.16
CA GLN A 57 28.35 -4.87 -1.65
C GLN A 57 29.37 -5.26 -0.56
N ASN A 58 29.01 -5.05 0.72
CA ASN A 58 29.82 -5.41 1.87
C ASN A 58 29.38 -6.73 2.54
N GLY A 59 28.50 -7.51 1.90
CA GLY A 59 28.00 -8.79 2.43
C GLY A 59 26.99 -8.65 3.57
N GLN A 60 26.43 -7.46 3.81
CA GLN A 60 25.57 -7.17 4.95
C GLN A 60 24.12 -6.92 4.52
N ILE A 61 23.36 -7.96 4.19
CA ILE A 61 21.91 -7.81 3.95
C ILE A 61 21.12 -8.49 5.06
N SER A 62 20.24 -7.72 5.72
CA SER A 62 19.20 -8.29 6.58
C SER A 62 18.07 -8.86 5.72
N PRO A 63 17.72 -10.15 5.84
CA PRO A 63 16.58 -10.74 5.13
C PRO A 63 15.26 -10.03 5.43
N LEU A 64 15.07 -9.56 6.67
CA LEU A 64 13.88 -8.82 7.07
C LEU A 64 13.79 -7.47 6.35
N ARG A 65 14.90 -6.73 6.28
CA ARG A 65 14.91 -5.44 5.56
C ARG A 65 14.72 -5.62 4.07
N PHE A 66 15.33 -6.66 3.50
CA PHE A 66 15.15 -7.01 2.10
C PHE A 66 13.69 -7.30 1.76
N ALA A 67 13.01 -8.15 2.53
CA ALA A 67 11.59 -8.43 2.33
C ALA A 67 10.71 -7.17 2.48
N GLY A 68 11.01 -6.32 3.46
CA GLY A 68 10.25 -5.10 3.70
C GLY A 68 10.51 -3.96 2.72
N ALA A 69 11.54 -4.06 1.87
CA ALA A 69 11.83 -3.11 0.79
C ALA A 69 11.06 -3.41 -0.50
N ASN A 70 10.18 -4.41 -0.52
CA ASN A 70 9.35 -4.73 -1.67
C ASN A 70 8.36 -3.58 -1.97
N PRO A 71 8.35 -3.00 -3.19
CA PRO A 71 7.38 -1.98 -3.60
C PRO A 71 5.93 -2.37 -3.32
N GLY A 72 5.55 -3.63 -3.59
CA GLY A 72 4.19 -4.12 -3.35
C GLY A 72 3.74 -4.04 -1.90
N ALA A 73 4.67 -3.96 -0.94
CA ALA A 73 4.34 -3.78 0.47
C ALA A 73 3.65 -2.44 0.75
N ILE A 74 3.81 -1.44 -0.11
CA ILE A 74 3.13 -0.14 0.05
C ILE A 74 1.61 -0.29 -0.08
N ALA A 75 1.12 -1.08 -1.04
CA ALA A 75 -0.30 -1.40 -1.15
C ALA A 75 -0.72 -2.54 -0.20
N GLY A 76 0.22 -3.44 0.15
CA GLY A 76 -0.06 -4.61 1.00
C GLY A 76 -0.15 -4.31 2.50
N LEU A 77 0.63 -3.36 3.03
CA LEU A 77 0.61 -3.04 4.46
C LEU A 77 -0.77 -2.56 4.94
N PRO A 78 -1.48 -1.65 4.24
CA PRO A 78 -2.86 -1.31 4.58
C PRO A 78 -3.78 -2.52 4.62
N CYS A 79 -3.69 -3.44 3.65
CA CYS A 79 -4.48 -4.66 3.65
C CYS A 79 -4.24 -5.50 4.91
N LEU A 80 -2.96 -5.69 5.29
CA LEU A 80 -2.61 -6.46 6.48
C LEU A 80 -3.08 -5.81 7.78
N ARG A 81 -2.98 -4.48 7.89
CA ARG A 81 -3.30 -3.75 9.13
C ARG A 81 -4.78 -3.51 9.31
N LEU A 82 -5.50 -3.23 8.23
CA LEU A 82 -6.93 -2.94 8.25
C LEU A 82 -7.80 -4.18 7.98
N GLY A 83 -7.19 -5.36 7.77
CA GLY A 83 -7.91 -6.61 7.54
C GLY A 83 -8.55 -6.71 6.16
N LEU A 84 -8.05 -5.96 5.17
CA LEU A 84 -8.61 -5.93 3.82
C LEU A 84 -8.15 -7.14 3.00
N ARG A 85 -9.09 -7.68 2.24
CA ARG A 85 -9.01 -8.88 1.39
C ARG A 85 -9.41 -8.60 -0.05
N GLY A 86 -9.78 -7.36 -0.37
CA GLY A 86 -9.98 -6.92 -1.75
C GLY A 86 -8.67 -6.88 -2.55
N PRO A 87 -8.76 -6.62 -3.86
CA PRO A 87 -7.58 -6.52 -4.73
C PRO A 87 -6.67 -5.36 -4.31
N SER A 88 -5.35 -5.56 -4.43
CA SER A 88 -4.38 -4.49 -4.21
C SER A 88 -3.44 -4.32 -5.40
N LEU A 89 -3.06 -3.08 -5.69
CA LEU A 89 -2.20 -2.74 -6.83
C LEU A 89 -1.37 -1.50 -6.53
N LEU A 90 -0.08 -1.57 -6.86
CA LEU A 90 0.82 -0.43 -6.94
C LEU A 90 1.09 -0.11 -8.42
N LEU A 91 0.93 1.15 -8.82
CA LEU A 91 1.41 1.66 -10.11
C LEU A 91 2.68 2.50 -9.88
N THR A 92 3.81 2.02 -10.40
CA THR A 92 5.13 2.66 -10.29
C THR A 92 5.41 3.59 -11.46
N SER A 93 4.63 4.67 -11.55
CA SER A 93 4.70 5.64 -12.64
C SER A 93 4.32 7.01 -12.13
N ASP A 94 4.60 8.04 -12.94
CA ASP A 94 4.23 9.42 -12.62
C ASP A 94 2.74 9.51 -12.26
N PRO A 95 2.38 10.01 -11.05
CA PRO A 95 1.00 10.01 -10.61
C PRO A 95 0.06 10.86 -11.47
N GLU A 96 0.53 11.94 -12.10
CA GLU A 96 -0.33 12.76 -12.96
C GLU A 96 -0.76 11.99 -14.20
N ARG A 97 0.17 11.26 -14.81
CA ARG A 97 -0.11 10.40 -15.97
C ARG A 97 -0.91 9.16 -15.61
N SER A 98 -0.78 8.67 -14.38
CA SER A 98 -1.31 7.36 -13.96
C SER A 98 -2.63 7.44 -13.23
N LEU A 99 -3.02 8.63 -12.75
CA LEU A 99 -4.30 8.84 -12.07
C LEU A 99 -5.51 8.42 -12.93
N PRO A 100 -5.60 8.75 -14.24
CA PRO A 100 -6.72 8.28 -15.06
C PRO A 100 -6.78 6.75 -15.15
N VAL A 101 -5.63 6.07 -15.23
CA VAL A 101 -5.54 4.60 -15.25
C VAL A 101 -6.01 4.02 -13.92
N ALA A 102 -5.55 4.58 -12.80
CA ALA A 102 -5.95 4.17 -11.46
C ALA A 102 -7.47 4.26 -11.26
N GLN A 103 -8.07 5.36 -11.71
CA GLN A 103 -9.52 5.57 -11.65
C GLN A 103 -10.27 4.58 -12.54
N VAL A 104 -9.75 4.21 -13.71
CA VAL A 104 -10.33 3.15 -14.55
C VAL A 104 -10.29 1.80 -13.85
N VAL A 105 -9.17 1.44 -13.23
CA VAL A 105 -9.02 0.20 -12.46
C VAL A 105 -9.99 0.18 -11.27
N ALA A 106 -10.05 1.25 -10.48
CA ALA A 106 -10.97 1.39 -9.35
C ALA A 106 -12.43 1.19 -9.77
N ARG A 107 -12.87 1.88 -10.83
CA ARG A 107 -14.22 1.70 -11.39
C ARG A 107 -14.46 0.29 -11.90
N SER A 108 -13.45 -0.36 -12.48
CA SER A 108 -13.58 -1.73 -12.95
C SER A 108 -13.81 -2.69 -11.78
N TRP A 109 -13.05 -2.56 -10.68
CA TRP A 109 -13.22 -3.40 -9.49
C TRP A 109 -14.59 -3.20 -8.83
N LEU A 110 -15.04 -1.96 -8.70
CA LEU A 110 -16.38 -1.65 -8.18
C LEU A 110 -17.48 -2.26 -9.06
N ARG A 111 -17.39 -2.06 -10.38
CA ARG A 111 -18.41 -2.56 -11.32
C ARG A 111 -18.46 -4.08 -11.41
N SER A 112 -17.32 -4.76 -11.29
CA SER A 112 -17.27 -6.22 -11.33
C SER A 112 -17.60 -6.88 -9.99
N GLY A 113 -17.82 -6.10 -8.92
CA GLY A 113 -17.98 -6.63 -7.56
C GLY A 113 -16.70 -7.24 -6.97
N ALA A 114 -15.53 -6.92 -7.53
CA ALA A 114 -14.25 -7.36 -6.97
C ALA A 114 -13.89 -6.59 -5.68
N ALA A 115 -14.51 -5.43 -5.48
CA ALA A 115 -14.46 -4.66 -4.25
C ALA A 115 -15.73 -3.82 -4.07
N SER A 116 -16.25 -3.71 -2.85
CA SER A 116 -17.36 -2.80 -2.51
C SER A 116 -16.91 -1.35 -2.35
N ARG A 117 -15.67 -1.14 -1.91
CA ARG A 117 -14.98 0.17 -1.82
C ARG A 117 -13.59 0.07 -2.42
N VAL A 118 -13.05 1.19 -2.85
CA VAL A 118 -11.66 1.28 -3.31
C VAL A 118 -10.98 2.46 -2.67
N VAL A 119 -9.86 2.22 -2.00
CA VAL A 119 -8.98 3.25 -1.49
C VAL A 119 -7.90 3.52 -2.53
N LEU A 120 -7.73 4.79 -2.92
CA LEU A 120 -6.66 5.23 -3.81
C LEU A 120 -5.75 6.20 -3.08
N SER A 121 -4.49 5.83 -2.91
CA SER A 121 -3.46 6.67 -2.33
C SER A 121 -2.46 7.12 -3.40
N VAL A 122 -2.15 8.40 -3.42
CA VAL A 122 -1.18 9.01 -4.33
C VAL A 122 -0.01 9.52 -3.51
N HIS A 123 1.16 8.91 -3.71
CA HIS A 123 2.42 9.27 -3.05
C HIS A 123 3.29 10.16 -3.95
N ARG A 124 3.73 11.31 -3.43
CA ARG A 124 4.58 12.30 -4.10
C ARG A 124 5.55 12.92 -3.10
N GLY A 125 6.86 12.73 -3.31
CA GLY A 125 7.86 13.19 -2.33
C GLY A 125 7.58 12.56 -0.96
N ASP A 126 7.41 13.40 0.05
CA ASP A 126 7.06 12.96 1.42
C ASP A 126 5.55 13.02 1.73
N GLU A 127 4.71 13.34 0.73
CA GLU A 127 3.26 13.44 0.90
C GLU A 127 2.51 12.23 0.34
N VAL A 128 1.45 11.84 1.04
CA VAL A 128 0.43 10.91 0.52
C VAL A 128 -0.93 11.59 0.62
N ARG A 129 -1.71 11.51 -0.46
CA ARG A 129 -3.13 11.90 -0.47
C ARG A 129 -3.98 10.67 -0.74
N THR A 130 -5.05 10.50 0.03
CA THR A 130 -5.96 9.35 -0.11
C THR A 130 -7.37 9.80 -0.44
N GLU A 131 -8.00 9.08 -1.37
CA GLU A 131 -9.43 9.17 -1.68
C GLU A 131 -10.07 7.78 -1.53
N VAL A 132 -11.36 7.74 -1.14
CA VAL A 132 -12.14 6.51 -1.02
C VAL A 132 -13.31 6.56 -1.99
N PHE A 133 -13.42 5.55 -2.84
CA PHE A 133 -14.50 5.35 -3.80
C PHE A 133 -15.45 4.23 -3.37
N GLY A 134 -16.69 4.27 -3.88
CA GLY A 134 -17.76 3.34 -3.51
C GLY A 134 -18.84 4.04 -2.68
N ALA A 135 -20.04 3.44 -2.61
CA ALA A 135 -21.12 4.00 -1.82
C ALA A 135 -20.79 3.91 -0.32
N SER A 136 -21.03 5.01 0.41
CA SER A 136 -21.21 4.94 1.86
C SER A 136 -22.50 4.16 2.09
N GLY A 137 -22.41 3.00 2.72
CA GLY A 137 -23.59 2.23 3.13
C GLY A 137 -24.43 2.98 4.16
#